data_AF-A0A355AX04-F1
#
_entry.id   AF-A0A355AX04-F1
#
_cell.length_a   1.000
_cell.length_b   1.000
_cell.length_c   1.000
_cell.angle_alpha   90.00
_cell.angle_beta   90.00
_cell.angle_gamma   90.00
#
_symmetry.space_group_name_H-M   'P 1'
#
loop_
_entity.id
_entity.type
_entity.pdbx_description
1 polymer ?
#
loop_
_entity_poly.entity_id
_entity_poly.type
_entity_poly.pdbx_seq_one_letter_code
_entity_poly.pdbx_strand_id
1 'polypeptide(L)'
;DADYSEIHEFDVSSLEPMVAYPHLPQNTRPLSEVDEFGVDQVYIGSCTNGWITDMRAAAQILEGRKVAKGVRLIVIPSTTEVYRQCLTEGIAETILDAGGIFSTPTCGPCIGAHMGVLGDGMRSVSTSNRNFVGRQGSTQAEIYLVNPSIAAATAVLGRIGSPDEI
;
A
#
# COMPACT_ATOMS: atom_id res chain seq x y z
N ASP A 1 -32.50 7.53 23.54
CA ASP A 1 -31.97 6.25 23.04
C ASP A 1 -32.26 6.16 21.55
N ALA A 2 -31.28 5.67 20.77
CA ALA A 2 -31.44 5.50 19.33
C ALA A 2 -31.77 4.03 19.01
N ASP A 3 -32.71 3.80 18.10
CA ASP A 3 -33.08 2.46 17.65
C ASP A 3 -32.30 2.09 16.38
N TYR A 4 -31.62 0.94 16.41
CA TYR A 4 -30.82 0.42 15.29
C TYR A 4 -31.50 -0.81 14.69
N SER A 5 -31.41 -0.98 13.36
CA SER A 5 -31.95 -2.17 12.67
C SER A 5 -31.15 -3.45 12.96
N GLU A 6 -29.87 -3.31 13.27
CA GLU A 6 -28.94 -4.39 13.58
C GLU A 6 -27.73 -3.83 14.35
N ILE A 7 -27.12 -4.64 15.22
CA ILE A 7 -25.90 -4.29 15.97
C ILE A 7 -24.89 -5.42 15.76
N HIS A 8 -23.70 -5.07 15.29
CA HIS A 8 -22.58 -6.00 15.09
C HIS A 8 -21.44 -5.62 16.03
N GLU A 9 -20.96 -6.56 16.84
CA GLU A 9 -19.83 -6.38 17.75
C GLU A 9 -18.63 -7.22 17.29
N PHE A 10 -17.44 -6.62 17.28
CA PHE A 10 -16.22 -7.25 16.80
C PHE A 10 -15.13 -7.18 17.88
N ASP A 11 -14.60 -8.33 18.28
CA ASP A 11 -13.38 -8.41 19.11
C ASP A 11 -12.15 -8.30 18.19
N VAL A 12 -11.34 -7.27 18.41
CA VAL A 12 -10.13 -6.97 17.63
C VAL A 12 -8.84 -7.27 18.38
N SER A 13 -8.92 -7.87 19.57
CA SER A 13 -7.74 -8.14 20.42
C SER A 13 -6.72 -9.10 19.79
N SER A 14 -7.18 -9.96 18.89
CA SER A 14 -6.36 -10.93 18.13
C SER A 14 -6.35 -10.65 16.62
N LEU A 15 -6.86 -9.48 16.20
CA LEU A 15 -6.91 -9.13 14.78
C LEU A 15 -5.50 -8.85 14.27
N GLU A 16 -4.99 -9.74 13.42
CA GLU A 16 -3.74 -9.54 12.70
C GLU A 16 -3.94 -8.68 11.44
N PRO A 17 -2.85 -8.21 10.78
CA PRO A 17 -2.98 -7.50 9.52
C PRO A 17 -3.73 -8.33 8.47
N MET A 18 -4.65 -7.69 7.75
CA MET A 18 -5.45 -8.33 6.71
C MET A 18 -4.97 -7.92 5.32
N VAL A 19 -5.10 -8.83 4.35
CA VAL A 19 -4.79 -8.62 2.94
C VAL A 19 -6.03 -8.89 2.11
N ALA A 20 -6.48 -7.91 1.33
CA ALA A 20 -7.56 -8.12 0.36
C ALA A 20 -6.99 -8.62 -0.98
N TYR A 21 -7.32 -9.86 -1.33
CA TYR A 21 -6.92 -10.50 -2.57
C TYR A 21 -7.73 -9.96 -3.77
N PRO A 22 -7.17 -10.01 -4.98
CA PRO A 22 -7.92 -9.73 -6.19
C PRO A 22 -9.17 -10.63 -6.33
N HIS A 23 -10.24 -10.21 -7.00
CA HIS A 23 -10.50 -8.89 -7.58
C HIS A 23 -11.61 -8.13 -6.84
N LEU A 24 -11.83 -8.45 -5.56
CA LEU A 24 -12.88 -7.83 -4.75
C LEU A 24 -12.35 -7.50 -3.36
N PRO A 25 -12.61 -6.29 -2.82
CA PRO A 25 -12.14 -5.92 -1.49
C PRO A 25 -12.61 -6.84 -0.36
N GLN A 26 -13.71 -7.57 -0.55
CA GLN A 26 -14.24 -8.53 0.42
C GLN A 26 -13.48 -9.87 0.46
N ASN A 27 -12.59 -10.14 -0.50
CA ASN A 27 -11.76 -11.34 -0.52
C ASN A 27 -10.57 -11.16 0.43
N THR A 28 -10.83 -11.01 1.72
CA THR A 28 -9.78 -10.75 2.73
C THR A 28 -9.29 -12.03 3.37
N ARG A 29 -7.97 -12.12 3.52
CA ARG A 29 -7.29 -13.17 4.27
C ARG A 29 -6.39 -12.55 5.34
N PRO A 30 -6.19 -13.22 6.47
CA PRO A 30 -5.15 -12.82 7.41
C PRO A 30 -3.77 -12.91 6.75
N LEU A 31 -2.83 -12.07 7.18
CA LEU A 31 -1.46 -12.04 6.64
C LEU A 31 -0.78 -13.40 6.76
N SER A 32 -1.03 -14.13 7.85
CA SER A 32 -0.52 -15.47 8.10
C SER A 32 -0.94 -16.52 7.04
N GLU A 33 -2.01 -16.28 6.28
CA GLU A 33 -2.53 -17.16 5.23
C GLU A 33 -2.14 -16.70 3.81
N VAL A 34 -1.21 -15.74 3.70
CA VAL A 34 -0.81 -15.21 2.40
C VAL A 34 0.19 -16.12 1.71
N ASP A 35 -0.09 -16.48 0.45
CA ASP A 35 0.79 -17.29 -0.38
C ASP A 35 2.11 -16.53 -0.66
N GLU A 36 3.23 -17.27 -0.73
CA GLU A 36 4.52 -16.66 -1.05
C GLU A 36 4.66 -16.46 -2.57
N PHE A 37 4.52 -15.21 -3.02
CA PHE A 37 4.74 -14.82 -4.40
C PHE A 37 5.41 -13.45 -4.52
N GLY A 38 6.17 -13.27 -5.60
CA GLY A 38 6.81 -12.00 -5.91
C GLY A 38 5.81 -10.92 -6.33
N VAL A 39 6.16 -9.65 -6.02
CA VAL A 39 5.40 -8.47 -6.43
C VAL A 39 6.23 -7.61 -7.38
N ASP A 40 5.58 -6.89 -8.29
CA ASP A 40 6.26 -6.01 -9.24
C ASP A 40 6.18 -4.54 -8.82
N GLN A 41 5.10 -4.17 -8.11
CA GLN A 41 4.85 -2.81 -7.68
C GLN A 41 4.30 -2.75 -6.26
N VAL A 42 4.74 -1.73 -5.52
CA VAL A 42 4.12 -1.30 -4.28
C VAL A 42 3.69 0.15 -4.43
N TYR A 43 2.41 0.43 -4.14
CA TYR A 43 1.83 1.76 -4.17
C TYR A 43 1.32 2.16 -2.78
N ILE A 44 2.00 3.12 -2.17
CA ILE A 44 1.65 3.71 -0.87
C ILE A 44 1.12 5.12 -1.09
N GLY A 45 0.00 5.46 -0.47
CA GLY A 45 -0.52 6.81 -0.48
C GLY A 45 -1.66 7.02 -1.48
N SER A 46 -2.88 6.93 -0.96
CA SER A 46 -4.14 7.18 -1.69
C SER A 46 -5.05 8.07 -0.84
N CYS A 47 -6.29 8.32 -1.27
CA CYS A 47 -7.26 9.02 -0.42
C CYS A 47 -7.58 8.26 0.89
N THR A 48 -7.30 6.96 0.98
CA THR A 48 -7.51 6.18 2.21
C THR A 48 -6.30 6.15 3.12
N ASN A 49 -5.08 6.15 2.55
CA ASN A 49 -3.86 5.86 3.30
C ASN A 49 -2.67 6.71 2.83
N GLY A 50 -2.91 8.01 2.61
CA GLY A 50 -1.90 8.98 2.20
C GLY A 50 -1.68 10.10 3.21
N TRP A 51 -2.11 9.92 4.46
CA TRP A 51 -1.97 10.90 5.54
C TRP A 51 -0.56 10.89 6.12
N ILE A 52 -0.19 11.92 6.87
CA ILE A 52 1.17 12.03 7.43
C ILE A 52 1.53 10.85 8.34
N THR A 53 0.55 10.29 9.07
CA THR A 53 0.75 9.08 9.89
C THR A 53 1.11 7.86 9.04
N ASP A 54 0.50 7.72 7.87
CA ASP A 54 0.80 6.64 6.93
C ASP A 54 2.21 6.82 6.34
N MET A 55 2.57 8.05 5.98
CA MET A 55 3.89 8.37 5.41
C MET A 55 5.01 8.14 6.43
N ARG A 56 4.80 8.52 7.70
CA ARG A 56 5.74 8.26 8.80
C ARG A 56 5.93 6.76 9.03
N ALA A 57 4.84 6.00 9.06
CA ALA A 57 4.90 4.54 9.23
C ALA A 57 5.71 3.88 8.09
N ALA A 58 5.46 4.29 6.84
CA ALA A 58 6.22 3.81 5.70
C ALA A 58 7.71 4.21 5.79
N ALA A 59 8.02 5.47 6.10
CA ALA A 59 9.41 5.92 6.23
C ALA A 59 10.17 5.19 7.33
N GLN A 60 9.57 4.97 8.51
CA GLN A 60 10.21 4.24 9.60
C GLN A 60 10.64 2.82 9.18
N ILE A 61 9.83 2.17 8.35
CA ILE A 61 10.13 0.83 7.82
C ILE A 61 11.18 0.91 6.71
N LEU A 62 11.18 1.96 5.89
CA LEU A 62 12.12 2.12 4.79
C LEU A 62 13.50 2.65 5.22
N GLU A 63 13.60 3.31 6.37
CA GLU A 63 14.83 3.95 6.86
C GLU A 63 16.00 2.96 6.94
N GLY A 64 17.12 3.32 6.28
CA GLY A 64 18.32 2.48 6.21
C GLY A 64 18.19 1.22 5.36
N ARG A 65 17.04 0.96 4.74
CA ARG A 65 16.77 -0.22 3.91
C ARG A 65 16.73 0.14 2.42
N LYS A 66 16.64 -0.87 1.55
CA LYS A 66 16.50 -0.71 0.10
C LYS A 66 15.32 -1.53 -0.41
N VAL A 67 14.60 -0.98 -1.37
CA VAL A 67 13.55 -1.67 -2.11
C VAL A 67 14.14 -2.88 -2.84
N ALA A 68 13.42 -4.01 -2.83
CA ALA A 68 13.84 -5.25 -3.47
C ALA A 68 14.09 -5.05 -4.97
N LYS A 69 15.09 -5.77 -5.51
CA LYS A 69 15.43 -5.70 -6.93
C LYS A 69 14.24 -6.12 -7.78
N GLY A 70 13.85 -5.27 -8.73
CA GLY A 70 12.73 -5.52 -9.64
C GLY A 70 11.38 -4.99 -9.13
N VAL A 71 11.30 -4.53 -7.88
CA VAL A 71 10.08 -3.93 -7.32
C VAL A 71 10.07 -2.42 -7.52
N ARG A 72 8.94 -1.89 -8.00
CA ARG A 72 8.70 -0.46 -8.10
C ARG A 72 7.91 0.04 -6.89
N LEU A 73 8.56 0.74 -5.95
CA LEU A 73 7.89 1.45 -4.88
C LEU A 73 7.49 2.86 -5.32
N ILE A 74 6.21 3.21 -5.19
CA ILE A 74 5.65 4.53 -5.47
C ILE A 74 4.94 5.04 -4.22
N VAL A 75 5.33 6.22 -3.74
CA VAL A 75 4.75 6.87 -2.57
C VAL A 75 4.15 8.22 -2.95
N ILE A 76 2.86 8.40 -2.68
CA ILE A 76 2.08 9.59 -3.08
C ILE A 76 1.28 10.13 -1.88
N PRO A 77 1.72 11.23 -1.24
CA PRO A 77 0.94 11.89 -0.19
C PRO A 77 -0.44 12.34 -0.69
N SER A 78 -1.47 12.29 0.17
CA SER A 78 -2.86 12.54 -0.22
C SER A 78 -3.15 14.01 -0.54
N THR A 79 -2.42 14.94 0.08
CA THR A 79 -2.62 16.39 -0.09
C THR A 79 -1.29 17.14 -0.18
N THR A 80 -1.33 18.36 -0.69
CA THR A 80 -0.15 19.26 -0.73
C THR A 80 0.37 19.60 0.66
N GLU A 81 -0.51 19.60 1.68
CA GLU A 81 -0.09 19.80 3.06
C GLU A 81 0.75 18.63 3.57
N VAL A 82 0.25 17.39 3.41
CA VAL A 82 1.01 16.20 3.80
C VAL A 82 2.31 16.09 3.00
N TYR A 83 2.26 16.41 1.71
CA TYR A 83 3.47 16.45 0.87
C TYR A 83 4.53 17.41 1.43
N ARG A 84 4.14 18.63 1.80
CA ARG A 84 5.07 19.60 2.42
C ARG A 84 5.60 19.10 3.77
N GLN A 85 4.75 18.47 4.58
CA GLN A 85 5.19 17.87 5.84
C GLN A 85 6.23 16.77 5.61
N CYS A 86 6.02 15.91 4.61
CA CYS A 86 6.99 14.86 4.25
C CYS A 86 8.35 15.44 3.86
N LEU A 87 8.37 16.56 3.14
CA LEU A 87 9.63 17.26 2.81
C LEU A 87 10.30 17.84 4.06
N THR A 88 9.53 18.51 4.92
CA THR A 88 10.08 19.11 6.16
C THR A 88 10.62 18.06 7.12
N GLU A 89 10.00 16.88 7.18
CA GLU A 89 10.37 15.80 8.09
C GLU A 89 11.46 14.85 7.53
N GLY A 90 11.92 15.06 6.30
CA GLY A 90 12.93 14.19 5.67
C GLY A 90 12.38 12.85 5.14
N ILE A 91 11.05 12.67 5.15
CA ILE A 91 10.38 11.44 4.70
C ILE A 91 10.60 11.22 3.21
N ALA A 92 10.59 12.29 2.41
CA ALA A 92 10.84 12.20 0.98
C ALA A 92 12.24 11.66 0.70
N GLU A 93 13.24 12.15 1.42
CA GLU A 93 14.63 11.70 1.37
C GLU A 93 14.73 10.24 1.76
N THR A 94 14.09 9.81 2.85
CA THR A 94 14.05 8.38 3.24
C THR A 94 13.51 7.48 2.13
N ILE A 95 12.43 7.89 1.46
CA ILE A 95 11.83 7.13 0.36
C ILE A 95 12.78 7.06 -0.84
N LEU A 96 13.41 8.18 -1.21
CA LEU A 96 14.37 8.26 -2.31
C LEU A 96 15.62 7.43 -2.00
N ASP A 97 16.13 7.50 -0.77
CA ASP A 97 17.27 6.72 -0.30
C ASP A 97 16.96 5.24 -0.33
N ALA A 98 15.74 4.82 0.00
CA ALA A 98 15.33 3.42 -0.15
C ALA A 98 15.25 2.96 -1.63
N GLY A 99 15.32 3.88 -2.60
CA GLY A 99 15.16 3.60 -4.03
C GLY A 99 13.71 3.67 -4.51
N GLY A 100 12.82 4.24 -3.70
CA GLY A 100 11.42 4.49 -4.05
C GLY A 100 11.23 5.77 -4.85
N ILE A 101 10.03 5.91 -5.41
CA ILE A 101 9.60 7.10 -6.16
C ILE A 101 8.66 7.91 -5.26
N PHE A 102 9.05 9.14 -4.93
CA PHE A 102 8.19 10.10 -4.24
C PHE A 102 7.55 11.07 -5.24
N SER A 103 6.22 11.12 -5.27
CA SER A 103 5.46 11.92 -6.26
C SER A 103 4.64 13.02 -5.61
N THR A 104 4.30 14.04 -6.40
CA THR A 104 3.32 15.06 -6.01
C THR A 104 1.93 14.43 -5.76
N PRO A 105 1.08 15.07 -4.94
CA PRO A 105 -0.24 14.55 -4.62
C PRO A 105 -1.13 14.37 -5.85
N THR A 106 -1.49 13.14 -6.13
CA THR A 106 -2.42 12.74 -7.20
C THR A 106 -3.09 11.41 -6.83
N CYS A 107 -4.03 10.93 -7.66
CA CYS A 107 -4.56 9.57 -7.54
C CYS A 107 -3.60 8.48 -8.03
N GLY A 108 -2.46 8.83 -8.65
CA GLY A 108 -1.51 7.90 -9.25
C GLY A 108 -2.18 6.78 -10.06
N PRO A 109 -1.85 5.50 -9.78
CA PRO A 109 -2.39 4.39 -10.53
C PRO A 109 -3.78 3.96 -10.03
N CYS A 110 -4.37 4.57 -8.99
CA CYS A 110 -5.62 4.12 -8.34
C CYS A 110 -6.82 3.93 -9.29
N ILE A 111 -6.80 4.59 -10.45
CA ILE A 111 -7.80 4.48 -11.52
C ILE A 111 -7.17 4.16 -12.89
N GLY A 112 -5.96 3.60 -12.90
CA GLY A 112 -5.20 3.31 -14.12
C GLY A 112 -4.78 4.56 -14.91
N ALA A 113 -4.71 5.72 -14.26
CA ALA A 113 -4.49 7.00 -14.95
C ALA A 113 -3.01 7.28 -15.26
N HIS A 114 -2.15 7.32 -14.26
CA HIS A 114 -0.76 7.75 -14.43
C HIS A 114 0.13 7.23 -13.30
N MET A 115 1.46 7.30 -13.48
CA MET A 115 2.46 6.97 -12.46
C MET A 115 2.24 5.60 -11.80
N GLY A 116 2.64 4.53 -12.50
CA GLY A 116 2.53 3.16 -11.98
C GLY A 116 1.41 2.33 -12.58
N VAL A 117 0.97 2.66 -13.80
CA VAL A 117 0.00 1.84 -14.55
C VAL A 117 0.57 0.43 -14.72
N LEU A 118 -0.23 -0.58 -14.38
CA LEU A 118 0.15 -1.99 -14.42
C LEU A 118 0.03 -2.55 -15.85
N GLY A 119 1.05 -3.30 -16.26
CA GLY A 119 1.04 -4.13 -17.46
C GLY A 119 0.45 -5.51 -17.22
N ASP A 120 0.41 -6.33 -18.27
CA ASP A 120 -0.13 -7.69 -18.22
C ASP A 120 0.68 -8.58 -17.27
N GLY A 121 -0.03 -9.35 -16.44
CA GLY A 121 0.58 -10.30 -15.50
C GLY A 121 1.27 -9.68 -14.29
N MET A 122 1.28 -8.35 -14.16
CA MET A 122 1.91 -7.67 -13.03
C MET A 122 1.08 -7.78 -11.75
N ARG A 123 1.77 -7.87 -10.61
CA ARG A 123 1.20 -7.86 -9.27
C ARG A 123 1.55 -6.56 -8.53
N SER A 124 0.52 -5.90 -8.03
CA SER A 124 0.62 -4.66 -7.26
C SER A 124 0.12 -4.86 -5.85
N VAL A 125 0.87 -4.37 -4.88
CA VAL A 125 0.41 -4.24 -3.48
C VAL A 125 0.14 -2.77 -3.23
N SER A 126 -1.08 -2.46 -2.77
CA SER A 126 -1.59 -1.09 -2.78
C SER A 126 -2.29 -0.72 -1.48
N THR A 127 -2.04 0.49 -1.00
CA THR A 127 -2.80 1.11 0.10
C THR A 127 -3.99 1.93 -0.41
N SER A 128 -4.59 1.48 -1.53
CA SER A 128 -5.87 2.00 -2.01
C SER A 128 -7.02 1.17 -1.45
N ASN A 129 -8.26 1.47 -1.83
CA ASN A 129 -9.45 0.78 -1.34
C ASN A 129 -10.13 -0.12 -2.38
N ARG A 130 -9.56 -0.25 -3.58
CA ARG A 130 -10.20 -0.95 -4.70
C ARG A 130 -9.18 -1.75 -5.49
N ASN A 131 -9.50 -3.02 -5.73
CA ASN A 131 -8.68 -3.98 -6.47
C ASN A 131 -9.46 -4.72 -7.57
N PHE A 132 -10.48 -4.08 -8.13
CA PHE A 132 -11.23 -4.63 -9.27
C PHE A 132 -10.32 -4.91 -10.47
N VAL A 133 -10.77 -5.82 -11.35
CA VAL A 133 -10.11 -6.09 -12.64
C VAL A 133 -9.88 -4.78 -13.40
N GLY A 134 -8.65 -4.57 -13.88
CA GLY A 134 -8.30 -3.36 -14.65
C GLY A 134 -8.21 -2.07 -13.83
N ARG A 135 -8.28 -2.15 -12.49
CA ARG A 135 -8.39 -0.94 -11.65
C ARG A 135 -7.16 -0.04 -11.70
N GLN A 136 -5.96 -0.63 -11.79
CA GLN A 136 -4.69 0.09 -11.82
C GLN A 136 -3.95 -0.02 -13.17
N GLY A 137 -4.61 -0.52 -14.22
CA GLY A 137 -4.01 -0.73 -15.53
C GLY A 137 -4.64 -1.91 -16.25
N SER A 138 -3.81 -2.85 -16.68
CA SER A 138 -4.26 -4.06 -17.39
C SER A 138 -5.34 -4.83 -16.64
N THR A 139 -6.27 -5.43 -17.40
CA THR A 139 -7.25 -6.39 -16.90
C THR A 139 -6.62 -7.72 -16.47
N GLN A 140 -5.37 -7.97 -16.85
CA GLN A 140 -4.59 -9.15 -16.43
C GLN A 140 -3.68 -8.85 -15.22
N ALA A 141 -3.74 -7.65 -14.66
CA ALA A 141 -2.99 -7.29 -13.47
C ALA A 141 -3.75 -7.68 -12.19
N GLU A 142 -3.00 -8.06 -11.17
CA GLU A 142 -3.52 -8.43 -9.86
C GLU A 142 -3.18 -7.35 -8.84
N ILE A 143 -4.16 -6.95 -8.02
CA ILE A 143 -4.00 -5.90 -7.02
C ILE A 143 -4.38 -6.45 -5.65
N TYR A 144 -3.45 -6.36 -4.70
CA TYR A 144 -3.62 -6.74 -3.31
C TYR A 144 -3.73 -5.47 -2.46
N LEU A 145 -4.71 -5.41 -1.55
CA LEU A 145 -4.88 -4.25 -0.67
C LEU A 145 -4.35 -4.54 0.72
N VAL A 146 -3.53 -3.64 1.23
CA VAL A 146 -2.90 -3.75 2.55
C VAL A 146 -2.77 -2.37 3.20
N ASN A 147 -2.41 -2.35 4.49
CA ASN A 147 -2.05 -1.11 5.19
C ASN A 147 -0.64 -0.61 4.79
N PRO A 148 -0.27 0.65 5.10
CA PRO A 148 1.03 1.21 4.76
C PRO A 148 2.24 0.46 5.31
N SER A 149 2.13 -0.10 6.52
CA SER A 149 3.24 -0.83 7.14
C SER A 149 3.55 -2.12 6.40
N ILE A 150 2.53 -2.91 6.07
CA ILE A 150 2.68 -4.12 5.25
C ILE A 150 3.17 -3.76 3.84
N ALA A 151 2.66 -2.68 3.24
CA ALA A 151 3.14 -2.23 1.92
C ALA A 151 4.64 -1.87 1.95
N ALA A 152 5.09 -1.11 2.94
CA ALA A 152 6.49 -0.72 3.07
C ALA A 152 7.41 -1.94 3.29
N ALA A 153 7.02 -2.88 4.17
CA ALA A 153 7.74 -4.12 4.37
C ALA A 153 7.79 -4.96 3.09
N THR A 154 6.67 -5.05 2.38
CA THR A 154 6.56 -5.73 1.08
C THR A 154 7.51 -5.16 0.04
N ALA A 155 7.69 -3.83 0.01
CA ALA A 155 8.63 -3.20 -0.91
C ALA A 155 10.08 -3.60 -0.66
N VAL A 156 10.45 -3.82 0.61
CA VAL A 156 11.79 -4.27 1.01
C VAL A 156 11.96 -5.78 0.77
N LEU A 157 10.94 -6.58 1.07
CA LEU A 157 10.99 -8.05 0.97
C LEU A 157 10.86 -8.55 -0.48
N GLY A 158 10.16 -7.82 -1.35
CA GLY A 158 9.84 -8.27 -2.71
C GLY A 158 8.67 -9.25 -2.82
N ARG A 159 8.01 -9.52 -1.69
CA ARG A 159 6.79 -10.31 -1.53
C ARG A 159 5.95 -9.72 -0.40
N ILE A 160 4.67 -10.08 -0.32
CA ILE A 160 3.84 -9.64 0.80
C ILE A 160 4.43 -10.19 2.12
N GLY A 161 4.59 -9.32 3.12
CA GLY A 161 5.19 -9.69 4.41
C GLY A 161 5.07 -8.60 5.48
N SER A 162 5.39 -8.97 6.73
CA SER A 162 5.31 -8.12 7.92
C SER A 162 6.59 -7.30 8.13
N PRO A 163 6.50 -6.09 8.72
CA PRO A 163 7.66 -5.38 9.25
C PRO A 163 8.51 -6.19 10.23
N ASP A 164 7.94 -7.20 10.91
CA ASP A 164 8.68 -8.05 11.86
C ASP A 164 9.68 -9.01 11.17
N GLU A 165 9.62 -9.12 9.84
CA GLU A 165 10.53 -9.95 9.04
C GLU A 165 11.83 -9.21 8.62
N ILE A 166 11.99 -7.92 8.94
CA ILE A 166 13.08 -7.03 8.44
C ILE A 166 13.79 -6.20 9.52
#